data_AF-A0A9E5TF22-F1
#
_entry.id   AF-A0A9E5TF22-F1
#
_cell.length_a   1.000
_cell.length_b   1.000
_cell.length_c   1.000
_cell.angle_alpha   90.00
_cell.angle_beta   90.00
_cell.angle_gamma   90.00
#
_symmetry.space_group_name_H-M   'P 1'
#
loop_
_entity.id
_entity.type
_entity.pdbx_description
1 polymer ?
#
loop_
_entity_poly.entity_id
_entity_poly.type
_entity_poly.pdbx_seq_one_letter_code
_entity_poly.pdbx_strand_id
1 'polypeptide(L)'
;MSKLAEAWRDGLYRLFRNEEYTAPLRDAAVNMKLGEWTSALTKAVVQSFKEMGYSAAARGHRCGQLPVKRHEYLSLDVAAFSDSGARWPLPIAVLELENSQADKEVSYSLWKTLCIRADLRAVFCYRKGADTAAGLVRLLQQEVVGSMDLQDRLSIQGDTLIVTGIRGEAATFPYSFFKWWSLDINTGVFRLV
;
A
#
# COMPACT_ATOMS: atom_id res chain seq x y z
N MET A 1 -6.94 -8.36 -10.45
CA MET A 1 -6.62 -6.94 -10.20
C MET A 1 -7.18 -6.12 -11.36
N SER A 2 -7.49 -4.84 -11.16
CA SER A 2 -7.81 -3.93 -12.25
C SER A 2 -6.56 -3.47 -13.00
N LYS A 3 -6.76 -2.83 -14.16
CA LYS A 3 -5.69 -2.18 -14.94
C LYS A 3 -4.92 -1.13 -14.13
N LEU A 4 -5.60 -0.41 -13.22
CA LEU A 4 -4.95 0.61 -12.39
C LEU A 4 -3.95 -0.05 -11.43
N ALA A 5 -4.39 -1.09 -10.71
CA ALA A 5 -3.55 -1.82 -9.77
C ALA A 5 -2.37 -2.52 -10.45
N GLU A 6 -2.59 -3.14 -11.61
CA GLU A 6 -1.52 -3.77 -12.40
C GLU A 6 -0.50 -2.74 -12.89
N ALA A 7 -0.96 -1.65 -13.51
CA ALA A 7 -0.07 -0.61 -14.01
C ALA A 7 0.73 0.06 -12.88
N TRP A 8 0.10 0.29 -11.72
CA TRP A 8 0.78 0.83 -10.55
C TRP A 8 1.81 -0.15 -9.98
N ARG A 9 1.44 -1.43 -9.79
CA ARG A 9 2.36 -2.47 -9.31
C ARG A 9 3.59 -2.56 -10.21
N ASP A 10 3.38 -2.60 -11.53
CA ASP A 10 4.47 -2.72 -12.50
C ASP A 10 5.34 -1.44 -12.54
N GLY A 11 4.74 -0.26 -12.39
CA GLY A 11 5.43 1.01 -12.20
C GLY A 11 6.32 1.00 -10.95
N LEU A 12 5.77 0.59 -9.81
CA LEU A 12 6.52 0.49 -8.56
C LEU A 12 7.66 -0.54 -8.65
N TYR A 13 7.44 -1.68 -9.30
CA TYR A 13 8.51 -2.65 -9.55
C TYR A 13 9.63 -2.11 -10.42
N ARG A 14 9.33 -1.27 -11.42
CA ARG A 14 10.37 -0.60 -12.22
C ARG A 14 11.22 0.33 -11.34
N LEU A 15 10.60 1.07 -10.42
CA LEU A 15 11.34 1.87 -9.45
C LEU A 15 12.21 1.00 -8.54
N PHE A 16 11.70 -0.13 -8.06
CA PHE A 16 12.50 -1.09 -7.28
C PHE A 16 13.59 -1.83 -8.07
N ARG A 17 13.73 -1.59 -9.38
CA ARG A 17 14.91 -2.04 -10.16
C ARG A 17 15.97 -0.95 -10.29
N ASN A 18 15.64 0.29 -9.94
CA ASN A 18 16.57 1.39 -9.91
C ASN A 18 17.27 1.45 -8.54
N GLU A 19 18.61 1.39 -8.53
CA GLU A 19 19.40 1.43 -7.29
C GLU A 19 19.14 2.68 -6.45
N GLU A 20 18.70 3.81 -7.03
CA GLU A 20 18.31 5.00 -6.27
C GLU A 20 17.19 4.73 -5.26
N TYR A 21 16.24 3.87 -5.61
CA TYR A 21 15.12 3.50 -4.74
C TYR A 21 15.40 2.20 -3.98
N THR A 22 16.15 1.29 -4.58
CA THR A 22 16.42 -0.04 -4.02
C THR A 22 17.45 -0.02 -2.91
N ALA A 23 18.58 0.68 -3.08
CA ALA A 23 19.64 0.67 -2.06
C ALA A 23 19.13 1.17 -0.70
N PRO A 24 18.41 2.31 -0.59
CA PRO A 24 17.89 2.77 0.70
C PRO A 24 16.89 1.79 1.35
N LEU A 25 16.00 1.19 0.54
CA LEU A 25 15.03 0.21 1.03
C LEU A 25 15.71 -1.07 1.53
N ARG A 26 16.64 -1.61 0.75
CA ARG A 26 17.41 -2.81 1.08
C ARG A 26 18.24 -2.58 2.34
N ASP A 27 19.00 -1.49 2.39
CA ASP A 27 19.89 -1.18 3.49
C ASP A 27 19.12 -0.94 4.79
N ALA A 28 18.01 -0.19 4.73
CA ALA A 28 17.16 0.02 5.89
C ALA A 28 16.50 -1.28 6.38
N ALA A 29 16.08 -2.16 5.46
CA ALA A 29 15.50 -3.46 5.81
C ALA A 29 16.52 -4.40 6.47
N VAL A 30 17.75 -4.45 5.95
CA VAL A 30 18.85 -5.28 6.50
C VAL A 30 19.27 -4.76 7.89
N ASN A 31 19.37 -3.44 8.05
CA ASN A 31 19.81 -2.80 9.29
C ASN A 31 18.67 -2.57 10.31
N MET A 32 17.45 -3.05 10.03
CA MET A 32 16.26 -2.88 10.87
C MET A 32 15.91 -1.41 11.19
N LYS A 33 16.20 -0.50 10.26
CA LYS A 33 15.89 0.91 10.41
C LYS A 33 14.50 1.20 9.84
N LEU A 34 13.47 0.78 10.57
CA LEU A 34 12.07 0.80 10.09
C LEU A 34 11.57 2.19 9.67
N GLY A 35 12.00 3.26 10.36
CA GLY A 35 11.67 4.63 9.97
C GLY A 35 12.30 5.06 8.64
N GLU A 36 13.57 4.70 8.41
CA GLU A 36 14.25 4.95 7.12
C GLU A 36 13.61 4.12 6.01
N TRP A 37 13.23 2.87 6.31
CA TRP A 37 12.54 1.99 5.37
C TRP A 37 11.20 2.57 4.93
N THR A 38 10.34 2.97 5.88
CA THR A 38 9.05 3.61 5.56
C THR A 38 9.28 4.88 4.76
N SER A 39 10.23 5.74 5.13
CA SER A 39 10.51 6.96 4.38
C SER A 39 10.96 6.70 2.94
N ALA A 40 11.81 5.70 2.73
CA ALA A 40 12.26 5.31 1.39
C ALA A 40 11.09 4.70 0.57
N LEU A 41 10.25 3.90 1.21
CA LEU A 41 9.06 3.33 0.58
C LEU A 41 8.05 4.41 0.20
N THR A 42 7.80 5.39 1.07
CA THR A 42 6.95 6.55 0.77
C THR A 42 7.43 7.27 -0.49
N LYS A 43 8.75 7.52 -0.60
CA LYS A 43 9.34 8.16 -1.79
C LYS A 43 9.08 7.33 -3.06
N ALA A 44 9.29 6.02 -3.00
CA ALA A 44 9.06 5.12 -4.14
C ALA A 44 7.57 5.07 -4.54
N VAL A 45 6.66 4.95 -3.58
CA VAL A 45 5.22 4.92 -3.81
C VAL A 45 4.74 6.23 -4.44
N VAL A 46 5.13 7.39 -3.87
CA VAL A 46 4.78 8.70 -4.45
C VAL A 46 5.31 8.84 -5.87
N GLN A 47 6.55 8.42 -6.12
CA GLN A 47 7.12 8.47 -7.47
C GLN A 47 6.35 7.56 -8.44
N SER A 48 5.95 6.35 -8.02
CA SER A 48 5.22 5.42 -8.91
C SER A 48 3.90 6.02 -9.41
N PHE A 49 3.18 6.78 -8.58
CA PHE A 49 1.98 7.50 -9.01
C PHE A 49 2.30 8.66 -9.96
N LYS A 50 3.39 9.40 -9.70
CA LYS A 50 3.82 10.49 -10.58
C LYS A 50 4.19 10.00 -11.98
N GLU A 51 4.85 8.85 -12.10
CA GLU A 51 5.18 8.24 -13.40
C GLU A 51 3.95 7.80 -14.19
N MET A 52 2.83 7.55 -13.50
CA MET A 52 1.54 7.29 -14.12
C MET A 52 0.76 8.58 -14.47
N GLY A 53 1.33 9.76 -14.21
CA GLY A 53 0.68 11.05 -14.45
C GLY A 53 -0.26 11.49 -13.32
N TYR A 54 -0.17 10.89 -12.15
CA TYR A 54 -1.01 11.22 -11.00
C TYR A 54 -0.29 12.10 -9.97
N SER A 55 -1.07 12.90 -9.25
CA SER A 55 -0.56 13.67 -8.10
C SER A 55 -0.70 12.85 -6.83
N ALA A 56 0.34 12.78 -6.00
CA ALA A 56 0.30 12.07 -4.73
C ALA A 56 0.72 12.97 -3.56
N ALA A 57 0.00 12.82 -2.45
CA ALA A 57 0.28 13.43 -1.15
C ALA A 57 0.86 12.36 -0.23
N ALA A 58 1.98 12.66 0.40
CA ALA A 58 2.50 11.89 1.52
C ALA A 58 3.37 12.79 2.43
N ARG A 59 3.81 12.27 3.58
CA ARG A 59 4.81 12.96 4.41
C ARG A 59 6.05 13.34 3.58
N GLY A 60 6.43 14.62 3.59
CA GLY A 60 7.52 15.16 2.75
C GLY A 60 7.15 15.43 1.28
N HIS A 61 5.97 14.99 0.83
CA HIS A 61 5.47 15.16 -0.54
C HIS A 61 4.15 15.92 -0.56
N ARG A 62 4.21 17.26 -0.66
CA ARG A 62 3.01 18.10 -0.65
C ARG A 62 2.24 17.96 -1.97
N CYS A 63 0.94 17.68 -1.88
CA CYS A 63 0.07 17.61 -3.05
C CYS A 63 -0.73 18.91 -3.21
N GLY A 64 -0.79 19.40 -4.45
CA GLY A 64 -1.51 20.62 -4.84
C GLY A 64 -2.90 20.39 -5.42
N GLN A 65 -3.34 19.13 -5.59
CA GLN A 65 -4.57 18.80 -6.31
C GLN A 65 -5.84 19.29 -5.60
N LEU A 66 -5.85 19.24 -4.26
CA LEU A 66 -6.96 19.73 -3.46
C LEU A 66 -6.79 21.22 -3.11
N PRO A 67 -7.88 21.98 -2.89
CA PRO A 67 -7.83 23.38 -2.50
C PRO A 67 -7.03 23.60 -1.20
N VAL A 68 -7.05 22.61 -0.31
CA VAL A 68 -6.25 22.60 0.91
C VAL A 68 -4.99 21.77 0.67
N LYS A 69 -3.88 22.42 0.34
CA LYS A 69 -2.61 21.74 0.00
C LYS A 69 -1.93 21.15 1.24
N ARG A 70 -1.93 19.81 1.39
CA ARG A 70 -1.31 19.09 2.50
C ARG A 70 -0.28 18.06 2.04
N HIS A 71 0.51 17.60 3.01
CA HIS A 71 1.34 16.40 2.88
C HIS A 71 0.51 15.14 3.10
N GLU A 72 -0.39 15.14 4.09
CA GLU A 72 -1.24 13.99 4.42
C GLU A 72 -2.71 14.44 4.45
N TYR A 73 -3.60 13.57 3.97
CA TYR A 73 -5.05 13.75 4.02
C TYR A 73 -5.65 12.59 4.81
N LEU A 74 -6.61 12.89 5.69
CA LEU A 74 -7.33 11.88 6.49
C LEU A 74 -6.40 10.96 7.31
N SER A 75 -5.20 11.44 7.67
CA SER A 75 -4.15 10.65 8.32
C SER A 75 -3.78 9.37 7.55
N LEU A 76 -3.87 9.43 6.23
CA LEU A 76 -3.36 8.40 5.32
C LEU A 76 -1.90 8.69 4.99
N ASP A 77 -1.08 7.64 4.96
CA ASP A 77 0.33 7.78 4.59
C ASP A 77 0.50 8.25 3.14
N VAL A 78 -0.34 7.74 2.23
CA VAL A 78 -0.37 8.17 0.83
C VAL A 78 -1.80 8.32 0.33
N ALA A 79 -2.08 9.43 -0.36
CA ALA A 79 -3.28 9.62 -1.17
C ALA A 79 -2.91 10.11 -2.57
N ALA A 80 -3.35 9.40 -3.61
CA ALA A 80 -3.11 9.76 -5.00
C ALA A 80 -4.41 10.20 -5.69
N PHE A 81 -4.28 11.14 -6.63
CA PHE A 81 -5.39 11.78 -7.33
C PHE A 81 -5.10 11.86 -8.83
N SER A 82 -6.11 11.57 -9.63
CA SER A 82 -6.11 11.87 -11.06
C SER A 82 -6.38 13.35 -11.31
N ASP A 83 -5.93 13.84 -12.47
CA ASP A 83 -6.32 15.15 -12.94
C ASP A 83 -7.70 15.09 -13.61
N SER A 84 -8.75 15.11 -12.78
CA SER A 84 -10.14 15.05 -13.23
C SER A 84 -10.75 16.42 -13.53
N GLY A 85 -10.01 17.52 -13.31
CA GLY A 85 -10.54 18.89 -13.35
C GLY A 85 -11.53 19.24 -12.21
N ALA A 86 -11.90 18.28 -11.37
CA ALA A 86 -12.77 18.52 -10.23
C ALA A 86 -12.05 19.35 -9.15
N ARG A 87 -12.79 20.23 -8.46
CA ARG A 87 -12.25 21.01 -7.34
C ARG A 87 -11.99 20.15 -6.09
N TRP A 88 -12.75 19.07 -5.90
CA TRP A 88 -12.62 18.14 -4.77
C TRP A 88 -12.62 16.70 -5.29
N PRO A 89 -11.56 16.26 -6.00
CA PRO A 89 -11.50 14.91 -6.52
C PRO A 89 -11.44 13.90 -5.37
N LEU A 90 -12.11 12.76 -5.54
CA LEU A 90 -11.86 11.59 -4.72
C LEU A 90 -10.46 11.03 -5.04
N PRO A 91 -9.78 10.42 -4.05
CA PRO A 91 -8.52 9.75 -4.33
C PRO A 91 -8.75 8.56 -5.26
N ILE A 92 -7.85 8.37 -6.22
CA ILE A 92 -7.81 7.15 -7.03
C ILE A 92 -7.11 6.00 -6.29
N ALA A 93 -6.18 6.34 -5.38
CA ALA A 93 -5.50 5.37 -4.55
C ALA A 93 -5.24 5.91 -3.14
N VAL A 94 -5.33 5.03 -2.15
CA VAL A 94 -4.94 5.31 -0.76
C VAL A 94 -4.11 4.17 -0.20
N LEU A 95 -3.06 4.52 0.55
CA LEU A 95 -2.13 3.52 1.07
C LEU A 95 -1.70 3.81 2.49
N GLU A 96 -1.44 2.72 3.21
CA GLU A 96 -0.77 2.70 4.51
C GLU A 96 0.55 1.93 4.41
N LEU A 97 1.59 2.46 5.05
CA LEU A 97 2.95 1.96 5.03
C LEU A 97 3.38 1.52 6.43
N GLU A 98 2.68 0.52 6.96
CA GLU A 98 2.80 0.06 8.33
C GLU A 98 4.09 -0.74 8.57
N ASN A 99 4.96 -0.25 9.45
CA ASN A 99 6.22 -0.90 9.80
C ASN A 99 6.19 -1.62 11.15
N SER A 100 5.08 -1.52 11.89
CA SER A 100 4.83 -2.21 13.15
C SER A 100 4.77 -3.73 12.98
N GLN A 101 5.36 -4.42 13.95
CA GLN A 101 5.22 -5.87 14.08
C GLN A 101 3.90 -6.27 14.76
N ALA A 102 3.18 -5.33 15.37
CA ALA A 102 1.91 -5.62 16.02
C ALA A 102 0.80 -5.79 14.98
N ASP A 103 0.17 -6.96 14.96
CA ASP A 103 -0.89 -7.30 13.99
C ASP A 103 -2.07 -6.31 14.06
N LYS A 104 -2.44 -5.85 15.27
CA LYS A 104 -3.52 -4.86 15.47
C LYS A 104 -3.32 -3.54 14.71
N GLU A 105 -2.07 -3.09 14.53
CA GLU A 105 -1.78 -1.83 13.82
C GLU A 105 -1.96 -2.03 12.31
N VAL A 106 -1.58 -3.20 11.80
CA VAL A 106 -1.84 -3.57 10.39
C VAL A 106 -3.34 -3.79 10.15
N SER A 107 -4.05 -4.42 11.10
CA SER A 107 -5.52 -4.58 11.04
C SER A 107 -6.22 -3.22 11.01
N TYR A 108 -5.78 -2.27 11.86
CA TYR A 108 -6.29 -0.91 11.85
C TYR A 108 -6.01 -0.20 10.52
N SER A 109 -4.80 -0.36 9.97
CA SER A 109 -4.43 0.20 8.66
C SER A 109 -5.32 -0.34 7.53
N LEU A 110 -5.57 -1.65 7.49
CA LEU A 110 -6.49 -2.24 6.51
C LEU A 110 -7.91 -1.71 6.69
N TRP A 111 -8.45 -1.75 7.92
CA TRP A 111 -9.77 -1.21 8.22
C TRP A 111 -9.88 0.26 7.76
N LYS A 112 -8.88 1.09 8.09
CA LYS A 112 -8.82 2.51 7.71
C LYS A 112 -8.86 2.69 6.20
N THR A 113 -8.07 1.93 5.43
CA THR A 113 -8.10 2.03 3.96
C THR A 113 -9.43 1.58 3.37
N LEU A 114 -10.09 0.55 3.93
CA LEU A 114 -11.38 0.05 3.48
C LEU A 114 -12.53 1.06 3.72
N CYS A 115 -12.40 1.94 4.72
CA CYS A 115 -13.35 3.03 4.92
C CYS A 115 -13.30 4.14 3.85
N ILE A 116 -12.28 4.14 2.97
CA ILE A 116 -12.08 5.21 1.99
C ILE A 116 -12.52 4.78 0.58
N ARG A 117 -13.30 5.65 -0.07
CA ARG A 117 -13.65 5.52 -1.48
C ARG A 117 -12.42 5.82 -2.33
N ALA A 118 -11.91 4.80 -2.99
CA ALA A 118 -10.80 4.86 -3.94
C ALA A 118 -10.89 3.69 -4.93
N ASP A 119 -10.19 3.77 -6.06
CA ASP A 119 -10.12 2.67 -7.02
C ASP A 119 -9.06 1.64 -6.62
N LEU A 120 -8.09 2.05 -5.80
CA LEU A 120 -7.02 1.22 -5.27
C LEU A 120 -6.79 1.51 -3.77
N ARG A 121 -6.80 0.47 -2.95
CA ARG A 121 -6.30 0.50 -1.57
C ARG A 121 -5.11 -0.44 -1.44
N ALA A 122 -4.08 -0.04 -0.72
CA ALA A 122 -3.01 -0.95 -0.38
C ALA A 122 -2.46 -0.73 1.03
N VAL A 123 -2.13 -1.82 1.71
CA VAL A 123 -1.40 -1.78 2.98
C VAL A 123 -0.08 -2.48 2.78
N PHE A 124 1.01 -1.74 2.91
CA PHE A 124 2.33 -2.32 3.05
C PHE A 124 2.53 -2.72 4.51
N CYS A 125 3.09 -3.91 4.71
CA CYS A 125 3.46 -4.37 6.04
C CYS A 125 4.73 -5.20 6.00
N TYR A 126 5.45 -5.25 7.11
CA TYR A 126 6.74 -5.91 7.19
C TYR A 126 6.72 -7.10 8.15
N ARG A 127 7.22 -8.26 7.71
CA ARG A 127 7.33 -9.48 8.53
C ARG A 127 8.69 -10.16 8.36
N LYS A 128 9.11 -10.91 9.38
CA LYS A 128 10.44 -11.55 9.40
C LYS A 128 10.57 -12.64 8.34
N GLY A 129 9.51 -13.44 8.12
CA GLY A 129 9.51 -14.57 7.19
C GLY A 129 8.18 -14.74 6.45
N ALA A 130 8.20 -15.53 5.37
CA ALA A 130 7.04 -15.79 4.52
C ALA A 130 5.85 -16.38 5.30
N ASP A 131 6.09 -17.30 6.22
CA ASP A 131 5.02 -17.92 7.03
C ASP A 131 4.32 -16.91 7.94
N THR A 132 5.09 -16.01 8.56
CA THR A 132 4.52 -14.94 9.38
C THR A 132 3.75 -13.91 8.55
N ALA A 133 4.17 -13.68 7.31
CA ALA A 133 3.43 -12.83 6.37
C ALA A 133 2.11 -13.48 5.94
N ALA A 134 2.12 -14.76 5.57
CA ALA A 134 0.90 -15.49 5.22
C ALA A 134 -0.06 -15.61 6.42
N GLY A 135 0.48 -15.83 7.62
CA GLY A 135 -0.29 -15.83 8.88
C GLY A 135 -1.01 -14.51 9.13
N LEU A 136 -0.30 -13.38 8.97
CA LEU A 136 -0.89 -12.04 9.06
C LEU A 136 -2.03 -11.86 8.05
N VAL A 137 -1.83 -12.22 6.78
CA VAL A 137 -2.87 -12.05 5.75
C VAL A 137 -4.13 -12.86 6.08
N ARG A 138 -3.97 -14.07 6.64
CA ARG A 138 -5.11 -14.86 7.13
C ARG A 138 -5.82 -14.20 8.31
N LEU A 139 -5.07 -13.61 9.23
CA LEU A 139 -5.63 -12.85 10.35
C LEU A 139 -6.43 -11.63 9.85
N LEU A 140 -5.86 -10.84 8.94
CA LEU A 140 -6.53 -9.67 8.33
C LEU A 140 -7.83 -10.07 7.62
N GLN A 141 -7.79 -11.19 6.90
CA GLN A 141 -8.98 -11.78 6.28
C GLN A 141 -10.06 -12.12 7.32
N GLN A 142 -9.70 -12.71 8.46
CA GLN A 142 -10.65 -13.15 9.48
C GLN A 142 -11.20 -11.98 10.32
N GLU A 143 -10.32 -11.11 10.81
CA GLU A 143 -10.66 -10.07 11.78
C GLU A 143 -11.15 -8.77 11.15
N VAL A 144 -10.69 -8.43 9.94
CA VAL A 144 -11.08 -7.17 9.29
C VAL A 144 -12.15 -7.44 8.23
N VAL A 145 -11.85 -8.28 7.26
CA VAL A 145 -12.80 -8.58 6.17
C VAL A 145 -13.94 -9.47 6.67
N GLY A 146 -13.63 -10.47 7.51
CA GLY A 146 -14.62 -11.41 8.06
C GLY A 146 -15.56 -10.80 9.09
N SER A 147 -15.21 -9.66 9.67
CA SER A 147 -16.08 -8.91 10.58
C SER A 147 -17.02 -7.94 9.88
N MET A 148 -16.85 -7.71 8.57
CA MET A 148 -17.79 -6.92 7.78
C MET A 148 -19.05 -7.72 7.49
N ASP A 149 -20.19 -7.05 7.48
CA ASP A 149 -21.39 -7.66 6.93
C ASP A 149 -21.27 -7.81 5.40
N LEU A 150 -22.21 -8.57 4.82
CA LEU A 150 -22.17 -8.84 3.39
C LEU A 150 -22.38 -7.56 2.55
N GLN A 151 -23.18 -6.61 3.01
CA GLN A 151 -23.46 -5.38 2.27
C GLN A 151 -22.24 -4.47 2.23
N ASP A 152 -21.60 -4.26 3.37
CA ASP A 152 -20.36 -3.51 3.51
C ASP A 152 -19.26 -4.11 2.64
N ARG A 153 -19.09 -5.44 2.68
CA ARG A 153 -18.06 -6.11 1.87
C ARG A 153 -18.33 -5.97 0.36
N LEU A 154 -19.58 -6.10 -0.07
CA LEU A 154 -19.95 -5.92 -1.49
C LEU A 154 -19.88 -4.44 -1.93
N SER A 155 -19.90 -3.49 -0.99
CA SER A 155 -19.72 -2.07 -1.27
C SER A 155 -18.26 -1.68 -1.54
N ILE A 156 -17.30 -2.57 -1.23
CA ILE A 156 -15.89 -2.37 -1.56
C ILE A 156 -15.74 -2.39 -3.09
N GLN A 157 -15.54 -1.23 -3.68
CA GLN A 157 -15.28 -1.05 -5.11
C GLN A 157 -13.79 -0.92 -5.38
N GLY A 158 -13.31 -1.37 -6.54
CA GLY A 158 -11.89 -1.30 -6.92
C GLY A 158 -11.06 -2.41 -6.28
N ASP A 159 -9.72 -2.25 -6.30
CA ASP A 159 -8.79 -3.25 -5.74
C ASP A 159 -8.44 -2.93 -4.29
N THR A 160 -8.20 -3.98 -3.51
CA THR A 160 -7.58 -3.89 -2.17
C THR A 160 -6.42 -4.87 -2.10
N LEU A 161 -5.23 -4.36 -1.83
CA LEU A 161 -3.99 -5.12 -1.81
C LEU A 161 -3.35 -5.13 -0.42
N ILE A 162 -2.76 -6.26 -0.04
CA ILE A 162 -1.77 -6.33 1.04
C ILE A 162 -0.42 -6.60 0.39
N VAL A 163 0.59 -5.81 0.74
CA VAL A 163 1.95 -5.95 0.22
C VAL A 163 2.87 -6.26 1.37
N THR A 164 3.21 -7.54 1.54
CA THR A 164 4.08 -7.99 2.63
C THR A 164 5.53 -7.93 2.19
N GLY A 165 6.35 -7.11 2.86
CA GLY A 165 7.80 -7.15 2.79
C GLY A 165 8.37 -8.23 3.71
N ILE A 166 9.16 -9.16 3.17
CA ILE A 166 9.75 -10.28 3.90
C ILE A 166 11.23 -10.00 4.18
N ARG A 167 11.58 -9.72 5.44
CA ARG A 167 12.97 -9.40 5.82
C ARG A 167 13.97 -10.46 5.40
N GLY A 168 13.64 -11.73 5.62
CA GLY A 168 14.52 -12.86 5.29
C GLY A 168 14.90 -12.92 3.80
N GLU A 169 14.17 -12.20 2.95
CA GLU A 169 14.37 -12.15 1.50
C GLU A 169 15.00 -10.83 1.05
N ALA A 170 15.59 -10.04 1.97
CA ALA A 170 16.27 -8.79 1.63
C ALA A 170 17.45 -8.98 0.66
N ALA A 171 18.08 -10.16 0.67
CA ALA A 171 19.16 -10.50 -0.25
C ALA A 171 18.70 -10.66 -1.71
N THR A 172 17.40 -10.91 -1.95
CA THR A 172 16.82 -11.08 -3.29
C THR A 172 15.90 -9.91 -3.67
N PHE A 173 16.11 -8.75 -3.06
CA PHE A 173 15.35 -7.55 -3.33
C PHE A 173 15.44 -7.14 -4.82
N PRO A 174 14.32 -6.76 -5.47
CA PRO A 174 12.95 -6.68 -4.93
C PRO A 174 12.11 -7.95 -5.13
N TYR A 175 12.58 -8.92 -5.92
CA TYR A 175 11.75 -9.96 -6.52
C TYR A 175 11.05 -10.88 -5.53
N SER A 176 11.77 -11.35 -4.51
CA SER A 176 11.18 -12.24 -3.51
C SER A 176 10.68 -11.45 -2.29
N PHE A 177 11.29 -10.29 -2.03
CA PHE A 177 11.02 -9.44 -0.88
C PHE A 177 9.55 -9.02 -0.74
N PHE A 178 8.90 -8.56 -1.81
CA PHE A 178 7.50 -8.15 -1.76
C PHE A 178 6.57 -9.26 -2.28
N LYS A 179 5.64 -9.70 -1.44
CA LYS A 179 4.51 -10.54 -1.86
C LYS A 179 3.24 -9.71 -1.90
N TRP A 180 2.47 -9.89 -2.98
CA TRP A 180 1.29 -9.11 -3.27
C TRP A 180 0.06 -9.98 -3.10
N TRP A 181 -0.88 -9.55 -2.28
CA TRP A 181 -2.11 -10.27 -2.01
C TRP A 181 -3.29 -9.40 -2.40
N SER A 182 -4.14 -9.88 -3.30
CA SER A 182 -5.35 -9.18 -3.74
C SER A 182 -6.58 -9.74 -3.05
N LEU A 183 -7.43 -8.86 -2.54
CA LEU A 183 -8.73 -9.26 -2.00
C LEU A 183 -9.65 -9.68 -3.15
N ASP A 184 -10.19 -10.89 -3.06
CA ASP A 184 -11.33 -11.35 -3.85
C ASP A 184 -12.61 -11.02 -3.06
N ILE A 185 -13.28 -9.93 -3.42
CA ILE A 185 -14.46 -9.42 -2.69
C ILE A 185 -15.62 -10.42 -2.61
N ASN A 186 -15.73 -11.32 -3.58
CA ASN A 186 -16.81 -12.31 -3.62
C ASN A 186 -16.63 -13.38 -2.55
N THR A 187 -15.38 -13.76 -2.31
CA THR A 187 -15.02 -14.79 -1.31
C THR A 187 -14.57 -14.19 0.02
N GLY A 188 -14.19 -12.91 0.04
CA GLY A 188 -13.53 -12.26 1.16
C GLY A 188 -12.11 -12.75 1.40
N VAL A 189 -11.50 -13.44 0.43
CA VAL A 189 -10.18 -14.09 0.58
C VAL A 189 -9.08 -13.28 -0.09
N PHE A 190 -7.94 -13.14 0.58
CA PHE A 190 -6.73 -12.60 -0.05
C PHE A 190 -5.98 -13.69 -0.82
N ARG A 191 -5.70 -13.46 -2.10
CA ARG A 191 -4.96 -14.38 -2.98
C ARG A 191 -3.64 -13.77 -3.41
N LEU A 192 -2.58 -14.58 -3.44
CA LEU A 192 -1.28 -14.16 -3.96
C LEU A 192 -1.37 -13.86 -5.47
N VAL A 193 -0.79 -12.74 -5.92
CA VAL A 193 -0.86 -12.21 -7.30
C VAL A 193 0.46 -11.67 -7.84
#